data_AF-A0A538LI40-F1
#
_entry.id   AF-A0A538LI40-F1
#
_cell.length_a   1.000
_cell.length_b   1.000
_cell.length_c   1.000
_cell.angle_alpha   90.00
_cell.angle_beta   90.00
_cell.angle_gamma   90.00
#
_symmetry.space_group_name_H-M   'P 1'
#
loop_
_entity.id
_entity.type
_entity.pdbx_description
1 polymer ?
#
loop_
_entity_poly.entity_id
_entity_poly.type
_entity_poly.pdbx_seq_one_letter_code
_entity_poly.pdbx_strand_id
1 'polypeptide(L)'
;MRCEEVVDALPQIMDGMETADRKVVRHIETCLRCQAELVQYRKLFRVLHQMRAQGAKPPPGTVGRILTGLEEAAERGAIRSALAGRRTAYVAGLTAAAGAAATAGVVVVVATRSRGGKVGQVGWPLGGRRPQAVGSLAGAILTRSPQGQ
;
A
#
# COMPACT_ATOMS: atom_id res chain seq x y z
N MET A 1 7.50 -23.87 -11.58
CA MET A 1 6.30 -23.05 -11.83
C MET A 1 5.61 -23.64 -13.02
N ARG A 2 4.33 -23.97 -12.86
CA ARG A 2 3.50 -24.53 -13.91
C ARG A 2 2.71 -23.43 -14.60
N CYS A 3 2.24 -23.67 -15.82
CA CYS A 3 1.47 -22.67 -16.57
C CYS A 3 0.16 -22.33 -15.84
N GLU A 4 -0.46 -23.33 -15.22
CA GLU A 4 -1.73 -23.20 -14.50
C GLU A 4 -1.59 -22.21 -13.34
N GLU A 5 -0.50 -22.30 -12.57
CA GLU A 5 -0.19 -21.39 -11.46
C GLU A 5 -0.06 -19.92 -11.94
N VAL A 6 0.46 -19.71 -13.15
CA VAL A 6 0.61 -18.37 -13.74
C VAL A 6 -0.73 -17.84 -14.23
N VAL A 7 -1.53 -18.69 -14.88
CA VAL A 7 -2.86 -18.32 -15.39
C VAL A 7 -3.80 -17.96 -14.25
N ASP A 8 -3.75 -18.67 -13.12
CA ASP A 8 -4.58 -18.39 -11.95
C ASP A 8 -4.20 -17.06 -11.27
N ALA A 9 -2.91 -16.71 -11.27
CA ALA A 9 -2.42 -15.47 -10.67
C ALA A 9 -2.59 -14.23 -11.59
N LEU A 10 -2.63 -14.43 -12.90
CA LEU A 10 -2.61 -13.34 -13.89
C LEU A 10 -3.74 -12.30 -13.71
N PRO A 11 -5.01 -12.68 -13.46
CA PRO A 11 -6.10 -11.72 -13.29
C PRO A 11 -5.86 -10.75 -12.13
N GLN A 12 -5.45 -11.25 -10.96
CA GLN A 12 -5.20 -10.43 -9.77
C GLN A 12 -4.04 -9.46 -9.99
N ILE A 13 -3.01 -9.90 -10.71
CA ILE A 13 -1.87 -9.07 -11.09
C ILE A 13 -2.32 -7.97 -12.08
N MET A 14 -3.17 -8.31 -13.05
CA MET A 14 -3.66 -7.38 -14.08
C MET A 14 -4.64 -6.34 -13.54
N ASP A 15 -5.48 -6.70 -12.56
CA ASP A 15 -6.36 -5.76 -11.83
C ASP A 15 -5.60 -4.90 -10.80
N GLY A 16 -4.30 -5.16 -10.59
CA GLY A 16 -3.47 -4.42 -9.63
C GLY A 16 -3.73 -4.79 -8.17
N MET A 17 -4.45 -5.87 -7.91
CA MET A 17 -4.72 -6.40 -6.56
C MET A 17 -3.50 -7.11 -5.98
N GLU A 18 -2.65 -7.68 -6.83
CA GLU A 18 -1.40 -8.32 -6.45
C GLU A 18 -0.22 -7.82 -7.30
N THR A 19 0.98 -7.85 -6.72
CA THR A 19 2.22 -7.59 -7.44
C THR A 19 2.76 -8.88 -8.05
N ALA A 20 3.27 -8.83 -9.28
CA ALA A 20 3.87 -10.00 -9.92
C ALA A 20 5.14 -10.48 -9.19
N ASP A 21 5.17 -11.74 -8.76
CA ASP A 21 6.39 -12.39 -8.27
C ASP A 21 7.41 -12.54 -9.42
N ARG A 22 8.70 -12.41 -9.12
CA ARG A 22 9.80 -12.60 -10.08
C ARG A 22 9.73 -13.95 -10.80
N LYS A 23 9.24 -14.99 -10.13
CA LYS A 23 9.07 -16.33 -10.73
C LYS A 23 8.03 -16.32 -11.85
N VAL A 24 6.91 -15.63 -11.64
CA VAL A 24 5.83 -15.43 -12.62
C VAL A 24 6.38 -14.69 -13.84
N VAL A 25 7.06 -13.57 -13.61
CA VAL A 25 7.65 -12.75 -14.68
C VAL A 25 8.61 -13.57 -15.54
N ARG A 26 9.56 -14.27 -14.92
CA ARG A 26 10.54 -15.11 -15.62
C ARG A 26 9.89 -16.24 -16.42
N HIS A 27 8.81 -16.83 -15.91
CA HIS A 27 8.08 -17.87 -16.62
C HIS A 27 7.37 -17.30 -17.86
N ILE A 28 6.72 -16.14 -17.73
CA ILE A 28 6.07 -15.46 -18.86
C ILE A 28 7.12 -15.09 -19.93
N GLU A 29 8.30 -14.59 -19.55
CA GLU A 29 9.36 -14.23 -20.49
C GLU A 29 9.85 -15.42 -21.33
N THR A 30 9.74 -16.65 -20.81
CA THR A 30 10.28 -17.86 -21.45
C THR A 30 9.23 -18.80 -22.04
N CYS A 31 7.96 -18.68 -21.64
CA CYS A 31 6.88 -19.58 -22.05
C CYS A 31 5.90 -18.90 -23.03
N LEU A 32 5.90 -19.32 -24.29
CA LEU A 32 5.02 -18.78 -25.35
C LEU A 32 3.52 -18.95 -25.03
N ARG A 33 3.13 -20.02 -24.34
CA ARG A 33 1.73 -20.23 -23.92
C ARG A 33 1.30 -19.12 -22.96
N CYS A 34 2.09 -18.86 -21.92
CA CYS A 34 1.79 -17.80 -20.95
C CYS A 34 1.87 -16.39 -21.55
N GLN A 35 2.70 -16.18 -22.58
CA GLN A 35 2.70 -14.93 -23.34
C GLN A 35 1.39 -14.74 -24.12
N ALA A 36 0.90 -15.79 -24.76
CA ALA A 36 -0.38 -15.76 -25.46
C ALA A 36 -1.54 -15.44 -24.51
N GLU A 37 -1.60 -16.12 -23.36
CA GLU A 37 -2.58 -15.85 -22.30
C GLU A 37 -2.53 -14.40 -21.84
N LEU A 38 -1.33 -13.87 -21.57
CA LEU A 38 -1.16 -12.48 -21.15
C LEU A 38 -1.64 -11.47 -22.19
N VAL A 39 -1.46 -11.74 -23.49
CA VAL A 39 -2.04 -10.91 -24.56
C VAL A 39 -3.58 -10.99 -24.57
N GLN A 40 -4.16 -12.17 -24.33
CA GLN A 40 -5.61 -12.33 -24.24
C GLN A 40 -6.19 -11.54 -23.07
N TYR A 41 -5.60 -11.65 -21.88
CA TYR A 41 -6.01 -10.88 -20.70
C TYR A 41 -5.90 -9.38 -20.92
N ARG A 42 -4.81 -8.89 -21.55
CA ARG A 42 -4.67 -7.46 -21.90
C ARG A 42 -5.78 -6.97 -22.83
N LYS A 43 -6.20 -7.79 -23.80
CA LYS A 43 -7.31 -7.45 -24.71
C LYS A 43 -8.63 -7.37 -23.94
N LEU A 44 -8.92 -8.36 -23.10
CA LEU A 44 -10.12 -8.36 -22.24
C LEU A 44 -10.17 -7.11 -21.35
N PHE A 45 -9.09 -6.83 -20.64
CA PHE A 45 -9.00 -5.67 -19.75
C PHE A 45 -9.14 -4.35 -20.49
N ARG A 46 -8.61 -4.24 -21.70
CA ARG A 46 -8.79 -3.04 -22.52
C ARG A 46 -10.27 -2.75 -22.77
N VAL A 47 -11.07 -3.78 -23.08
CA VAL A 47 -12.51 -3.64 -23.29
C VAL A 47 -13.21 -3.25 -21.98
N LEU A 48 -12.87 -3.90 -20.86
CA LEU A 48 -13.43 -3.56 -19.55
C LEU A 48 -13.10 -2.11 -19.14
N HIS A 49 -11.89 -1.64 -19.42
CA HIS A 49 -11.49 -0.25 -19.17
C HIS A 49 -12.24 0.74 -20.06
N GLN A 50 -12.51 0.38 -21.31
CA GLN A 50 -13.33 1.22 -22.21
C GLN A 50 -14.75 1.38 -21.67
N MET A 51 -15.36 0.30 -21.18
CA MET A 51 -16.69 0.36 -20.55
C MET A 51 -16.67 1.20 -19.27
N ARG A 52 -15.64 1.04 -18.44
CA ARG A 52 -15.45 1.86 -17.23
C ARG A 52 -15.31 3.35 -17.56
N ALA A 53 -14.63 3.68 -18.67
CA ALA A 53 -14.44 5.06 -19.11
C ALA A 53 -15.74 5.72 -19.61
N GLN A 54 -16.76 4.94 -20.00
CA GLN A 54 -18.10 5.45 -20.32
C GLN A 54 -18.95 5.74 -19.06
N GLY A 55 -18.40 5.50 -17.87
CA GLY A 55 -19.07 5.77 -16.60
C GLY A 55 -19.39 7.24 -16.37
N ALA A 56 -20.27 7.49 -15.40
CA ALA A 56 -20.73 8.82 -15.05
C ALA A 56 -19.56 9.77 -14.72
N LYS A 57 -19.56 10.96 -15.34
CA LYS A 57 -18.62 12.02 -15.03
C LYS A 57 -18.77 12.41 -13.54
N PRO A 58 -17.68 12.48 -12.76
CA PRO A 58 -17.78 12.90 -11.36
C PRO A 58 -18.34 14.32 -11.27
N PRO A 59 -19.09 14.66 -10.21
CA PRO A 59 -19.57 16.02 -10.00
C PRO A 59 -18.41 17.03 -10.04
N PRO A 60 -18.62 18.23 -10.62
CA PRO A 60 -17.58 19.24 -10.66
C PRO A 60 -17.09 19.58 -9.25
N GLY A 61 -15.78 19.82 -9.08
CA GLY A 61 -15.16 20.10 -7.78
C GLY A 61 -14.78 18.87 -6.94
N THR A 62 -15.21 17.65 -7.30
CA THR A 62 -14.85 16.42 -6.57
C THR A 62 -13.33 16.19 -6.55
N VAL A 63 -12.67 16.32 -7.71
CA VAL A 63 -11.22 16.17 -7.82
C VAL A 63 -10.48 17.22 -6.98
N GLY A 64 -10.93 18.47 -7.02
CA GLY A 64 -10.36 19.55 -6.21
C GLY A 64 -10.48 19.27 -4.71
N ARG A 65 -11.62 18.76 -4.25
CA ARG A 65 -11.81 18.35 -2.85
C ARG A 65 -10.89 17.21 -2.42
N ILE A 66 -10.63 16.25 -3.31
CA ILE A 66 -9.70 15.14 -3.01
C ILE A 66 -8.26 15.67 -2.94
N LEU A 67 -7.85 16.49 -3.93
CA LEU A 67 -6.50 17.05 -3.97
C LEU A 67 -6.20 17.94 -2.77
N THR A 68 -7.12 18.84 -2.41
CA THR A 68 -7.01 19.66 -1.20
C THR A 68 -6.91 18.80 0.07
N GLY A 69 -7.74 17.74 0.18
CA GLY A 69 -7.63 16.79 1.30
C GLY A 69 -6.29 16.06 1.38
N LEU A 70 -5.71 15.70 0.22
CA LEU A 70 -4.37 15.08 0.15
C LEU A 70 -3.25 16.07 0.49
N GLU A 71 -3.35 17.32 0.03
CA GLU A 71 -2.40 18.39 0.32
C GLU A 71 -2.37 18.71 1.81
N GLU A 72 -3.54 18.89 2.45
CA GLU A 72 -3.60 19.11 3.89
C GLU A 72 -3.05 17.92 4.68
N ALA A 73 -3.28 16.68 4.22
CA ALA A 73 -2.72 15.49 4.84
C ALA A 73 -1.18 15.44 4.70
N ALA A 74 -0.67 15.80 3.52
CA ALA A 74 0.76 15.91 3.27
C ALA A 74 1.40 17.02 4.12
N GLU A 75 0.77 18.17 4.24
CA GLU A 75 1.25 19.30 5.04
C GLU A 75 1.32 18.94 6.53
N ARG A 76 0.28 18.30 7.07
CA ARG A 76 0.29 17.79 8.46
C ARG A 76 1.43 16.79 8.68
N GLY A 77 1.73 15.93 7.70
CA GLY A 77 2.87 15.02 7.72
C GLY A 77 4.22 15.73 7.65
N ALA A 78 4.34 16.75 6.80
CA ALA A 78 5.54 17.57 6.65
C ALA A 78 5.83 18.36 7.93
N ILE A 79 4.83 19.00 8.54
CA ILE A 79 4.97 19.70 9.83
C ILE A 79 5.41 18.72 10.92
N ARG A 80 4.76 17.55 11.02
CA ARG A 80 5.11 16.54 12.03
C ARG A 80 6.54 16.03 11.88
N SER A 81 6.98 15.76 10.65
CA SER A 81 8.33 15.30 10.38
C SER A 81 9.40 16.37 10.61
N ALA A 82 9.11 17.63 10.26
CA ALA A 82 9.98 18.77 10.56
C ALA A 82 10.15 18.98 12.07
N LEU A 83 9.05 18.90 12.83
CA LEU A 83 9.08 18.99 14.30
C LEU A 83 9.79 17.80 14.95
N ALA A 84 9.61 16.59 14.42
CA ALA A 84 10.33 15.40 14.89
C ALA A 84 11.85 15.56 14.72
N GLY A 85 12.32 16.06 13.56
CA GLY A 85 13.73 16.33 13.31
C GLY A 85 14.34 17.38 14.24
N ARG A 86 13.57 18.41 14.60
CA ARG A 86 14.02 19.44 15.56
C ARG A 86 14.03 18.93 17.00
N ARG A 87 13.05 18.11 17.41
CA ARG A 87 13.05 17.46 18.74
C ARG A 87 14.23 16.52 18.92
N THR A 88 14.60 15.74 17.90
CA THR A 88 15.80 14.89 17.97
C THR A 88 17.08 15.72 18.08
N ALA A 89 17.14 16.89 17.42
CA ALA A 89 18.28 17.80 17.54
C ALA A 89 18.40 18.40 18.96
N TYR A 90 17.28 18.80 19.59
CA TYR A 90 17.29 19.29 20.97
C TYR A 90 17.66 18.21 21.99
N VAL A 91 17.13 17.00 21.85
CA VAL A 91 17.46 15.88 22.74
C VAL A 91 18.93 15.47 22.57
N ALA A 92 19.44 15.42 21.33
CA ALA A 92 20.86 15.16 21.08
C ALA A 92 21.76 16.27 21.66
N GLY A 93 21.35 17.53 21.55
CA GLY A 93 22.05 18.68 22.14
C GLY A 93 22.10 18.62 23.67
N LEU A 94 21.01 18.21 24.34
CA LEU A 94 20.97 18.03 25.79
C LEU A 94 21.89 16.88 26.26
N THR A 95 21.95 15.77 25.54
CA THR A 95 22.89 14.68 25.86
C THR A 95 24.35 15.05 25.60
N ALA A 96 24.61 15.91 24.60
CA ALA A 96 25.96 16.41 24.35
C ALA A 96 26.42 17.41 25.43
N ALA A 97 25.51 18.25 25.94
CA ALA A 97 25.81 19.19 27.02
C ALA A 97 25.99 18.52 28.40
N ALA A 98 25.37 17.36 28.63
CA ALA A 98 25.54 16.56 29.85
C ALA A 98 26.77 15.62 29.82
N GLY A 99 27.52 15.57 28.71
CA GLY A 99 28.63 14.64 28.48
C GLY A 99 30.00 15.09 29.02
N ALA A 100 30.08 16.16 29.82
CA ALA A 100 31.37 16.65 30.33
C ALA A 100 31.75 16.13 31.73
N ALA A 101 30.89 15.38 32.43
CA ALA A 101 31.20 14.90 33.78
C ALA A 101 30.46 13.61 34.18
N ALA A 102 30.84 12.47 33.60
CA ALA A 102 30.73 11.17 34.28
C ALA A 102 31.58 10.12 33.55
N THR A 103 32.65 9.70 34.21
CA THR A 103 33.40 8.49 33.90
C THR A 103 32.54 7.24 34.13
N ALA A 104 32.73 6.24 33.26
CA ALA A 104 32.30 4.85 33.37
C ALA A 104 30.79 4.51 33.26
N GLY A 105 30.42 3.89 32.14
CA GLY A 105 29.45 2.78 32.16
C GLY A 105 28.01 3.05 31.73
N VAL A 106 27.74 3.83 30.68
CA VAL A 106 26.48 3.69 29.93
C VAL A 106 26.77 3.79 28.44
N VAL A 107 26.72 2.65 27.74
CA VAL A 107 26.66 2.61 26.29
C VAL A 107 25.29 3.16 25.88
N VAL A 108 25.20 4.48 25.75
CA VAL A 108 24.07 5.09 25.03
C VAL A 108 24.29 4.70 23.58
N VAL A 109 23.57 3.67 23.12
CA VAL A 109 23.42 3.34 21.71
C VAL A 109 22.65 4.50 21.08
N VAL A 110 23.37 5.58 20.76
CA VAL A 110 22.94 6.53 19.75
C VAL A 110 23.08 5.78 18.43
N ALA A 111 22.05 5.00 18.10
CA ALA A 111 21.84 4.52 16.75
C ALA A 111 21.55 5.75 15.88
N THR A 112 22.61 6.44 15.46
CA THR A 112 22.61 7.21 14.22
C THR A 112 22.31 6.21 13.11
N ARG A 113 21.03 5.93 12.89
CA ARG A 113 20.56 5.28 11.67
C ARG A 113 20.74 6.29 10.55
N SER A 114 21.99 6.40 10.13
CA SER A 114 22.44 7.13 8.97
C SER A 114 21.61 6.66 7.77
N ARG A 115 21.24 7.63 6.95
CA ARG A 115 20.75 7.40 5.60
C ARG A 115 21.85 6.66 4.84
N GLY A 116 21.72 5.35 4.80
CA GLY A 116 22.47 4.43 3.95
C GLY A 116 21.51 3.49 3.25
N GLY A 117 20.44 4.03 2.66
CA GLY A 117 19.59 3.29 1.75
C GLY A 117 20.30 3.17 0.42
N LYS A 118 21.16 2.15 0.29
CA LYS A 118 21.64 1.67 -1.00
C LYS A 118 20.42 1.50 -1.93
N VAL A 119 20.52 2.09 -3.12
CA VAL A 119 19.84 1.59 -4.31
C VAL A 119 20.29 0.14 -4.46
N GLY A 120 19.45 -0.80 -4.03
CA GLY A 120 19.81 -2.20 -3.91
C GLY A 120 18.59 -3.02 -3.58
N GLN A 121 17.94 -3.51 -4.64
CA GLN A 121 17.04 -4.66 -4.69
C GLN A 121 16.70 -5.36 -3.36
N VAL A 122 15.44 -5.27 -2.96
CA VAL A 122 14.70 -6.30 -2.21
C VAL A 122 13.30 -6.26 -2.85
N GLY A 123 12.84 -7.23 -3.63
CA GLY A 123 12.92 -8.66 -3.38
C GLY A 123 11.95 -9.02 -2.26
N TRP A 124 10.65 -8.75 -2.44
CA TRP A 124 9.60 -9.21 -1.52
C TRP A 124 9.63 -10.74 -1.40
N PRO A 125 9.72 -11.30 -0.19
CA PRO A 125 9.33 -12.68 0.04
C PRO A 125 8.20 -12.73 1.08
N LEU A 126 7.08 -13.32 0.63
CA LEU A 126 6.23 -14.25 1.38
C LEU A 126 5.43 -13.73 2.60
N GLY A 127 4.11 -13.72 2.40
CA GLY A 127 3.25 -14.68 3.11
C GLY A 127 2.94 -14.40 4.57
N GLY A 128 1.87 -13.63 4.81
CA GLY A 128 1.26 -13.45 6.12
C GLY A 128 -0.26 -13.49 6.03
N ARG A 129 -0.80 -14.64 6.37
CA ARG A 129 -2.21 -15.06 6.37
C ARG A 129 -3.12 -14.17 7.24
N ARG A 130 -4.38 -14.02 6.80
CA ARG A 130 -5.53 -13.39 7.50
C ARG A 130 -5.79 -13.96 8.91
N PRO A 131 -6.54 -13.23 9.74
CA PRO A 131 -7.88 -13.71 10.15
C PRO A 131 -8.97 -12.70 9.71
N GLN A 132 -9.81 -13.02 8.71
CA GLN A 132 -11.19 -13.51 8.87
C GLN A 132 -11.77 -13.33 10.30
N ALA A 133 -12.47 -12.24 10.54
CA ALA A 133 -13.47 -12.18 11.61
C ALA A 133 -14.77 -12.77 11.04
N VAL A 134 -15.15 -13.92 11.56
CA VAL A 134 -16.38 -14.63 11.24
C VAL A 134 -17.46 -14.14 12.21
N GLY A 135 -18.62 -13.78 11.67
CA GLY A 135 -19.89 -13.90 12.38
C GLY A 135 -20.38 -12.68 13.17
N SER A 136 -21.36 -11.98 12.60
CA SER A 136 -22.61 -11.72 13.33
C SER A 136 -23.76 -11.56 12.35
N LEU A 137 -24.38 -12.69 12.01
CA LEU A 137 -25.78 -12.72 11.59
C LEU A 137 -26.60 -13.07 12.83
N ALA A 138 -27.17 -12.04 13.44
CA ALA A 138 -28.34 -12.09 14.30
C ALA A 138 -28.96 -10.69 14.13
N GLY A 139 -30.11 -10.49 13.51
CA GLY A 139 -31.35 -11.23 13.68
C GLY A 139 -32.38 -10.20 14.13
N ALA A 140 -33.57 -10.24 13.53
CA ALA A 140 -34.73 -9.38 13.79
C ALA A 140 -34.60 -7.95 13.20
N ILE A 141 -35.62 -7.33 12.61
CA ILE A 141 -37.03 -7.35 12.96
C ILE A 141 -37.90 -7.17 11.70
N LEU A 142 -38.81 -8.12 11.50
CA LEU A 142 -40.09 -7.94 10.82
C LEU A 142 -40.95 -6.93 11.61
N THR A 143 -41.29 -5.80 11.02
CA THR A 143 -42.55 -5.05 11.25
C THR A 143 -42.78 -4.21 9.99
N ARG A 144 -43.71 -4.55 9.08
CA ARG A 144 -45.17 -4.47 9.19
C ARG A 144 -45.68 -3.06 9.57
N SER A 145 -46.24 -2.36 8.55
CA SER A 145 -47.38 -1.40 8.58
C SER A 145 -47.23 -0.06 9.32
N PRO A 146 -48.18 0.89 9.17
CA PRO A 146 -49.02 1.29 8.01
C PRO A 146 -49.13 2.85 7.85
N GLN A 147 -50.08 3.30 7.03
CA GLN A 147 -50.62 4.68 6.83
C GLN A 147 -49.96 5.46 5.68
N GLY A 148 -50.69 5.98 4.68
CA GLY A 148 -52.02 6.64 4.71
C GLY A 148 -51.77 8.13 4.37
N GLN A 149 -52.47 8.82 3.48
CA GLN A 149 -53.76 8.68 2.83
C GLN A 149 -53.67 9.20 1.39
#